data_AF-A0A966VX93-F1
#
_entry.id   AF-A0A966VX93-F1
#
_cell.length_a   1.000
_cell.length_b   1.000
_cell.length_c   1.000
_cell.angle_alpha   90.00
_cell.angle_beta   90.00
_cell.angle_gamma   90.00
#
_symmetry.space_group_name_H-M   'P 1'
#
loop_
_entity.id
_entity.type
_entity.pdbx_description
1 polymer ?
#
loop_
_entity_poly.entity_id
_entity_poly.type
_entity_poly.pdbx_seq_one_letter_code
_entity_poly.pdbx_strand_id
1 'polypeptide(L)'
;MNQVIRYELEGDVALWVLDNPHKSTNTIDQTFLDDLDSCITRLQSEEGTRGAVVTSAKALFLAGADLNDLERNDEAMRKLPPAEMFEKVFSLSRLLRKLETCGKPVACAINGTAMGGGLEIALACHQRFIADIPGLQIGLPEVQIGLLPAGGGTQRLSRMLGIQAAMPYLLEGKALDPQAALAARVVDAVVPQGEIVERAKQWIRSSPDFVKPWDKKDFRMPGGAGPMDPRVAGLLVVSNALVHEKTADNLPAPQAILSCLYEGPLLPMDLALRLECKYMTRLVIDGTTRNMVRTLFINKSKCEKLYRRPAEVPVTQFGKIGVMGSGLMGAGIAQVAARAGIEVVLMDVDLAAAERGKAGIAKRLNDSVTKGRLAADKAERTLALITPSSDYAALRGAQLVVEAVFEDRNIKSKVIGAVDQILGPNAVLASNTSTLPISGLASYSKRAKNFIGLHFFSPVDRMPLVEIIRGKKTSDATLARALDFVQRLRKTPIVVNDSRGFFTSRFFGSYVNEGIAMVGEGVAPALIENTARM
;
A
#
# COMPACT_ATOMS: atom_id res chain seq x y z
N MET A 1 22.47 23.90 -5.17
CA MET A 1 21.67 24.10 -3.94
C MET A 1 20.96 22.79 -3.67
N ASN A 2 21.12 22.20 -2.48
CA ASN A 2 20.51 20.92 -2.09
C ASN A 2 19.13 21.11 -1.42
N GLN A 3 18.52 22.29 -1.56
CA GLN A 3 17.24 22.62 -0.92
C GLN A 3 16.11 21.77 -1.52
N VAL A 4 15.29 21.18 -0.65
CA VAL A 4 14.12 20.35 -0.95
C VAL A 4 12.80 21.01 -0.52
N ILE A 5 12.84 22.08 0.28
CA ILE A 5 11.69 22.96 0.53
C ILE A 5 12.03 24.39 0.14
N ARG A 6 11.42 24.90 -0.93
CA ARG A 6 11.60 26.30 -1.34
C ARG A 6 10.70 27.21 -0.51
N TYR A 7 11.26 28.33 -0.05
CA TYR A 7 10.52 29.41 0.63
C TYR A 7 10.31 30.56 -0.36
N GLU A 8 9.09 30.72 -0.85
CA GLU A 8 8.72 31.73 -1.84
C GLU A 8 7.75 32.72 -1.19
N LEU A 9 8.09 34.01 -1.13
CA LEU A 9 7.20 35.01 -0.54
C LEU A 9 6.27 35.58 -1.62
N GLU A 10 4.97 35.39 -1.46
CA GLU A 10 3.95 35.88 -2.38
C GLU A 10 3.09 36.97 -1.72
N GLY A 11 3.58 38.20 -1.81
CA GLY A 11 2.99 39.33 -1.09
C GLY A 11 3.21 39.19 0.41
N ASP A 12 2.13 38.96 1.15
CA ASP A 12 2.09 38.84 2.62
C ASP A 12 2.04 37.38 3.12
N VAL A 13 2.10 36.39 2.23
CA VAL A 13 2.02 34.97 2.58
C VAL A 13 3.23 34.22 2.03
N ALA A 14 3.88 33.42 2.87
CA ALA A 14 4.95 32.53 2.44
C ALA A 14 4.39 31.23 1.83
N LEU A 15 4.97 30.77 0.74
CA LEU A 15 4.70 29.48 0.13
C LEU A 15 5.90 28.56 0.34
N TRP A 16 5.67 27.44 1.01
CA TRP A 16 6.66 26.39 1.24
C TRP A 16 6.42 25.27 0.24
N VAL A 17 7.22 25.24 -0.82
CA VAL A 17 7.07 24.29 -1.92
C VAL A 17 8.00 23.10 -1.72
N LEU A 18 7.44 21.95 -1.40
CA LEU A 18 8.14 20.68 -1.30
C LEU A 18 8.53 20.22 -2.72
N ASP A 19 9.82 20.23 -3.03
CA ASP A 19 10.34 19.86 -4.34
C ASP A 19 11.77 19.34 -4.24
N ASN A 20 11.93 18.04 -3.95
CA ASN A 20 13.23 17.41 -4.00
C ASN A 20 13.70 17.29 -5.48
N PRO A 21 14.78 17.97 -5.90
CA PRO A 21 15.23 17.94 -7.30
C PRO A 21 15.87 16.62 -7.71
N HIS A 22 16.27 15.79 -6.74
CA HIS A 22 17.00 14.54 -6.95
C HIS A 22 16.10 13.30 -6.90
N LYS A 23 14.85 13.44 -6.47
CA LYS A 23 13.89 12.33 -6.33
C LYS A 23 12.60 12.64 -7.08
N SER A 24 11.97 11.60 -7.61
CA SER A 24 10.65 11.70 -8.24
C SER A 24 9.53 12.01 -7.24
N THR A 25 9.79 11.83 -5.95
CA THR A 25 8.83 11.99 -4.84
C THR A 25 9.50 12.66 -3.67
N ASN A 26 8.76 13.50 -2.94
CA ASN A 26 9.24 14.08 -1.68
C ASN A 26 9.23 13.02 -0.56
N THR A 27 10.30 12.98 0.22
CA THR A 27 10.49 12.09 1.37
C THR A 27 11.09 12.88 2.53
N ILE A 28 10.85 12.44 3.76
CA ILE A 28 11.46 13.03 4.95
C ILE A 28 12.82 12.38 5.18
N ASP A 29 13.87 13.14 4.89
CA ASP A 29 15.27 12.85 5.24
C ASP A 29 15.85 14.05 6.03
N GLN A 30 17.14 13.99 6.40
CA GLN A 30 17.76 15.05 7.19
C GLN A 30 17.69 16.43 6.50
N THR A 31 17.89 16.48 5.18
CA THR A 31 17.81 17.73 4.41
C THR A 31 16.41 18.34 4.47
N PHE A 32 15.37 17.51 4.39
CA PHE A 32 14.00 17.97 4.59
C PHE A 32 13.78 18.58 5.99
N LEU A 33 14.31 17.95 7.04
CA LEU A 33 14.18 18.45 8.41
C LEU A 33 14.86 19.80 8.59
N ASP A 34 16.08 19.96 8.05
CA ASP A 34 16.86 21.20 8.13
C ASP A 34 16.17 22.36 7.38
N ASP A 35 15.65 22.07 6.19
CA ASP A 35 14.89 23.04 5.39
C ASP A 35 13.57 23.44 6.06
N LEU A 36 12.86 22.48 6.66
CA LEU A 36 11.61 22.75 7.38
C LEU A 36 11.87 23.63 8.60
N ASP A 37 12.92 23.34 9.37
CA ASP A 37 13.31 24.16 10.51
C ASP A 37 13.68 25.59 10.09
N SER A 38 14.40 25.73 8.98
CA SER A 38 14.74 27.02 8.38
C SER A 38 13.49 27.80 7.96
N CYS A 39 12.52 27.13 7.33
CA CYS A 39 11.25 27.73 6.93
C CYS A 39 10.45 28.22 8.14
N ILE A 40 10.33 27.40 9.20
CA ILE A 40 9.63 27.77 10.43
C ILE A 40 10.33 28.95 11.10
N THR A 41 11.65 28.90 11.24
CA THR A 41 12.44 29.96 11.88
C THR A 41 12.31 31.28 11.12
N ARG A 42 12.37 31.25 9.78
CA ARG A 42 12.15 32.43 8.95
C ARG A 42 10.74 32.98 9.08
N LEU A 43 9.72 32.11 9.09
CA LEU A 43 8.33 32.55 9.29
C LEU A 43 8.15 33.25 10.64
N GLN A 44 8.82 32.78 11.69
CA GLN A 44 8.77 33.40 13.02
C GLN A 44 9.40 34.81 13.05
N SER A 45 10.51 35.01 12.34
CA SER A 45 11.27 36.28 12.38
C SER A 45 10.90 37.29 11.30
N GLU A 46 10.33 36.87 10.17
CA GLU A 46 10.04 37.76 9.04
C GLU A 46 8.81 38.62 9.33
N GLU A 47 9.04 39.92 9.56
CA GLU A 47 7.99 40.93 9.71
C GLU A 47 7.17 41.09 8.42
N GLY A 48 5.88 41.44 8.53
CA GLY A 48 4.98 41.59 7.38
C GLY A 48 4.42 40.28 6.81
N THR A 49 5.08 39.13 7.03
CA THR A 49 4.55 37.81 6.65
C THR A 49 3.44 37.38 7.60
N ARG A 50 2.21 37.21 7.09
CA ARG A 50 1.01 36.87 7.87
C ARG A 50 0.86 35.38 8.17
N GLY A 51 1.53 34.52 7.43
CA GLY A 51 1.42 33.06 7.57
C GLY A 51 2.11 32.31 6.43
N ALA A 52 1.97 30.99 6.41
CA ALA A 52 2.55 30.14 5.37
C ALA A 52 1.57 29.10 4.79
N VAL A 53 1.76 28.75 3.52
CA VAL A 53 1.09 27.63 2.85
C VAL A 53 2.12 26.56 2.51
N VAL A 54 1.90 25.32 2.94
CA VAL A 54 2.72 24.16 2.55
C VAL A 54 2.08 23.47 1.35
N THR A 55 2.82 23.26 0.27
CA THR A 55 2.35 22.53 -0.92
C THR A 55 3.49 21.76 -1.59
N SER A 56 3.21 20.90 -2.57
CA SER A 56 4.23 20.15 -3.31
C SER A 56 4.24 20.51 -4.80
N ALA A 57 5.44 20.59 -5.39
CA ALA A 57 5.60 20.70 -6.84
C ALA A 57 5.55 19.34 -7.56
N LYS A 58 5.46 18.23 -6.82
CA LYS A 58 5.39 16.87 -7.36
C LYS A 58 3.93 16.38 -7.46
N ALA A 59 3.70 15.33 -8.23
CA ALA A 59 2.39 14.67 -8.34
C ALA A 59 1.92 14.05 -7.01
N LEU A 60 2.85 13.58 -6.17
CA LEU A 60 2.58 13.23 -4.77
C LEU A 60 2.84 14.46 -3.90
N PHE A 61 2.08 14.60 -2.81
CA PHE A 61 2.39 15.63 -1.81
C PHE A 61 3.69 15.27 -1.09
N LEU A 62 3.69 14.15 -0.34
CA LEU A 62 4.85 13.60 0.35
C LEU A 62 4.63 12.11 0.66
N ALA A 63 5.64 11.28 0.46
CA ALA A 63 5.57 9.82 0.52
C ALA A 63 5.97 9.20 1.89
N GLY A 64 6.16 10.03 2.92
CA GLY A 64 6.60 9.63 4.26
C GLY A 64 8.12 9.69 4.44
N ALA A 65 8.63 8.94 5.42
CA ALA A 65 10.06 8.83 5.69
C ALA A 65 10.81 8.12 4.55
N ASP A 66 12.07 8.49 4.31
CA ASP A 66 12.91 7.75 3.37
C ASP A 66 13.39 6.44 3.98
N LEU A 67 12.59 5.39 3.86
CA LEU A 67 12.95 4.06 4.37
C LEU A 67 14.09 3.39 3.59
N ASN A 68 14.53 3.92 2.45
CA ASN A 68 15.77 3.45 1.82
C ASN A 68 16.99 3.97 2.59
N ASP A 69 16.90 5.14 3.21
CA ASP A 69 17.92 5.64 4.11
C ASP A 69 18.04 4.74 5.35
N LEU A 70 16.90 4.25 5.86
CA LEU A 70 16.88 3.25 6.93
C LEU A 70 17.61 1.96 6.51
N GLU A 71 17.44 1.48 5.27
CA GLU A 71 18.19 0.31 4.76
C GLU A 71 19.70 0.58 4.69
N ARG A 72 20.10 1.74 4.17
CA ARG A 72 21.51 2.11 4.00
C ARG A 72 22.23 2.31 5.33
N ASN A 73 21.53 2.84 6.31
CA ASN A 73 22.09 3.18 7.62
C ASN A 73 21.74 2.15 8.71
N ASP A 74 21.11 1.03 8.38
CA ASP A 74 20.61 0.05 9.35
C ASP A 74 21.70 -0.40 10.34
N GLU A 75 22.91 -0.69 9.86
CA GLU A 75 24.02 -1.09 10.73
C GLU A 75 24.48 0.03 11.68
N ALA A 76 24.52 1.28 11.21
CA ALA A 76 24.86 2.42 12.04
C ALA A 76 23.76 2.67 13.09
N MET A 77 22.49 2.64 12.66
CA MET A 77 21.32 2.81 13.52
C MET A 77 21.25 1.73 14.60
N ARG A 78 21.70 0.50 14.29
CA ARG A 78 21.80 -0.62 15.24
C ARG A 78 22.78 -0.39 16.39
N LYS A 79 23.81 0.43 16.17
CA LYS A 79 24.86 0.71 17.16
C LYS A 79 24.55 1.92 18.02
N LEU A 80 23.49 2.68 17.68
CA LEU A 80 23.11 3.86 18.45
C LEU A 80 22.55 3.47 19.83
N PRO A 81 22.96 4.15 20.89
CA PRO A 81 22.30 4.06 22.18
C PRO A 81 20.80 4.41 22.07
N PRO A 82 19.91 3.79 22.86
CA PRO A 82 18.47 4.08 22.80
C PRO A 82 18.10 5.55 22.96
N ALA A 83 18.85 6.32 23.76
CA ALA A 83 18.62 7.75 23.93
C ALA A 83 18.91 8.56 22.67
N GLU A 84 19.96 8.23 21.92
CA GLU A 84 20.29 8.88 20.65
C GLU A 84 19.30 8.49 19.55
N MET A 85 18.87 7.22 19.54
CA MET A 85 17.78 6.76 18.68
C MET A 85 16.49 7.55 18.94
N PHE A 86 16.16 7.76 20.22
CA PHE A 86 15.00 8.56 20.60
C PHE A 86 15.08 9.99 20.06
N GLU A 87 16.21 10.68 20.22
CA GLU A 87 16.36 12.05 19.69
C GLU A 87 16.23 12.12 18.16
N LYS A 88 16.72 11.10 17.44
CA LYS A 88 16.51 10.98 16.00
C LYS A 88 15.04 10.81 15.64
N VAL A 89 14.33 9.90 16.31
CA VAL A 89 12.89 9.66 16.11
C VAL A 89 12.08 10.93 16.45
N PHE A 90 12.44 11.61 17.53
CA PHE A 90 11.72 12.80 18.01
C PHE A 90 11.91 14.04 17.14
N SER A 91 12.91 14.06 16.26
CA SER A 91 13.26 15.22 15.42
C SER A 91 12.07 15.77 14.62
N LEU A 92 11.34 14.93 13.88
CA LEU A 92 10.17 15.34 13.11
C LEU A 92 9.05 15.85 14.02
N SER A 93 8.71 15.10 15.09
CA SER A 93 7.66 15.52 16.02
C SER A 93 7.96 16.86 16.67
N ARG A 94 9.23 17.13 17.01
CA ARG A 94 9.69 18.40 17.58
C ARG A 94 9.52 19.54 16.58
N LEU A 95 9.90 19.35 15.32
CA LEU A 95 9.73 20.37 14.28
C LEU A 95 8.25 20.62 13.96
N LEU A 96 7.43 19.58 13.89
CA LEU A 96 5.99 19.73 13.67
C LEU A 96 5.30 20.43 14.84
N ARG A 97 5.77 20.23 16.08
CA ARG A 97 5.29 21.01 17.22
C ARG A 97 5.75 22.47 17.14
N LYS A 98 6.99 22.74 16.73
CA LYS A 98 7.50 24.10 16.48
C LYS A 98 6.67 24.82 15.39
N LEU A 99 6.30 24.13 14.32
CA LEU A 99 5.40 24.65 13.27
C LEU A 99 4.02 25.00 13.84
N GLU A 100 3.44 24.07 14.61
CA GLU A 100 2.11 24.20 15.20
C GLU A 100 2.01 25.35 16.22
N THR A 101 3.12 25.70 16.89
CA THR A 101 3.16 26.79 17.88
C THR A 101 4.02 27.98 17.43
N CYS A 102 4.27 28.13 16.13
CA CYS A 102 5.16 29.17 15.61
C CYS A 102 4.60 30.61 15.73
N GLY A 103 3.35 30.78 16.17
CA GLY A 103 2.72 32.09 16.37
C GLY A 103 2.12 32.70 15.10
N LYS A 104 2.12 31.99 13.97
CA LYS A 104 1.47 32.41 12.72
C LYS A 104 0.63 31.28 12.11
N PRO A 105 -0.47 31.59 11.41
CA PRO A 105 -1.26 30.59 10.71
C PRO A 105 -0.45 29.91 9.60
N VAL A 106 -0.64 28.60 9.52
CA VAL A 106 0.00 27.71 8.52
C VAL A 106 -1.09 26.82 7.94
N ALA A 107 -1.32 26.91 6.63
CA ALA A 107 -2.24 26.06 5.90
C ALA A 107 -1.48 25.00 5.08
N CYS A 108 -2.09 23.85 4.87
CA CYS A 108 -1.57 22.78 4.02
C CYS A 108 -2.45 22.64 2.78
N ALA A 109 -1.87 22.81 1.59
CA ALA A 109 -2.50 22.59 0.30
C ALA A 109 -2.03 21.25 -0.29
N ILE A 110 -2.78 20.20 0.01
CA ILE A 110 -2.52 18.80 -0.35
C ILE A 110 -2.90 18.59 -1.82
N ASN A 111 -1.93 18.81 -2.71
CA ASN A 111 -2.10 18.71 -4.17
C ASN A 111 -2.02 17.28 -4.73
N GLY A 112 -1.67 16.30 -3.88
CA GLY A 112 -1.47 14.90 -4.26
C GLY A 112 -1.49 13.98 -3.04
N THR A 113 -1.31 12.68 -3.26
CA THR A 113 -1.35 11.67 -2.17
C THR A 113 -0.37 12.01 -1.04
N ALA A 114 -0.83 11.93 0.20
CA ALA A 114 -0.08 12.26 1.42
C ALA A 114 -0.15 11.10 2.42
N MET A 115 0.90 10.29 2.49
CA MET A 115 0.94 9.09 3.33
C MET A 115 1.96 9.23 4.46
N GLY A 116 1.62 8.67 5.61
CA GLY A 116 2.44 8.68 6.82
C GLY A 116 2.85 10.09 7.22
N GLY A 117 4.15 10.35 7.32
CA GLY A 117 4.71 11.67 7.60
C GLY A 117 4.14 12.82 6.74
N GLY A 118 3.67 12.55 5.52
CA GLY A 118 2.98 13.56 4.69
C GLY A 118 1.66 14.03 5.28
N LEU A 119 0.86 13.10 5.82
CA LEU A 119 -0.34 13.44 6.57
C LEU A 119 0.02 14.02 7.94
N GLU A 120 1.09 13.57 8.61
CA GLU A 120 1.51 14.16 9.89
C GLU A 120 1.89 15.64 9.78
N ILE A 121 2.57 16.04 8.71
CA ILE A 121 2.83 17.45 8.38
C ILE A 121 1.51 18.21 8.22
N ALA A 122 0.56 17.65 7.46
CA ALA A 122 -0.74 18.28 7.25
C ALA A 122 -1.54 18.41 8.55
N LEU A 123 -1.49 17.41 9.44
CA LEU A 123 -2.13 17.42 10.75
C LEU A 123 -1.52 18.48 11.68
N ALA A 124 -0.21 18.76 11.57
CA ALA A 124 0.45 19.83 12.31
C ALA A 124 0.06 21.23 11.80
N CYS A 125 -0.24 21.38 10.51
CA CYS A 125 -0.78 22.63 9.95
C CYS A 125 -2.17 22.93 10.53
N HIS A 126 -2.51 24.21 10.63
CA HIS A 126 -3.74 24.68 11.26
C HIS A 126 -4.97 24.36 10.40
N GLN A 127 -4.86 24.56 9.09
CA GLN A 127 -5.91 24.29 8.09
C GLN A 127 -5.39 23.37 6.98
N ARG A 128 -6.24 22.48 6.47
CA ARG A 128 -5.92 21.44 5.46
C ARG A 128 -6.92 21.51 4.32
N PHE A 129 -6.42 21.88 3.15
CA PHE A 129 -7.14 21.85 1.87
C PHE A 129 -6.63 20.69 1.04
N ILE A 130 -7.53 19.88 0.49
CA ILE A 130 -7.17 18.73 -0.35
C ILE A 130 -7.72 18.90 -1.76
N ALA A 131 -6.92 18.55 -2.76
CA ALA A 131 -7.34 18.61 -4.15
C ALA A 131 -8.39 17.51 -4.45
N ASP A 132 -9.44 17.86 -5.18
CA ASP A 132 -10.44 16.90 -5.68
C ASP A 132 -9.90 16.12 -6.89
N ILE A 133 -9.00 15.18 -6.61
CA ILE A 133 -8.32 14.37 -7.64
C ILE A 133 -8.73 12.90 -7.49
N PRO A 134 -9.30 12.27 -8.53
CA PRO A 134 -9.59 10.85 -8.52
C PRO A 134 -8.34 10.00 -8.22
N GLY A 135 -8.42 9.17 -7.18
CA GLY A 135 -7.32 8.28 -6.77
C GLY A 135 -6.29 8.88 -5.82
N LEU A 136 -6.41 10.17 -5.47
CA LEU A 136 -5.64 10.76 -4.38
C LEU A 136 -6.03 10.07 -3.06
N GLN A 137 -5.04 9.71 -2.26
CA GLN A 137 -5.25 9.09 -0.95
C GLN A 137 -4.46 9.81 0.14
N ILE A 138 -5.00 9.83 1.35
CA ILE A 138 -4.27 10.23 2.56
C ILE A 138 -4.41 9.16 3.65
N GLY A 139 -3.41 8.99 4.50
CA GLY A 139 -3.48 8.03 5.61
C GLY A 139 -2.18 7.86 6.38
N LEU A 140 -2.24 7.06 7.46
CA LEU A 140 -1.11 6.72 8.34
C LEU A 140 -0.85 5.20 8.28
N PRO A 141 -0.18 4.69 7.22
CA PRO A 141 -0.06 3.25 6.97
C PRO A 141 1.05 2.56 7.80
N GLU A 142 1.70 3.25 8.74
CA GLU A 142 2.90 2.78 9.45
C GLU A 142 2.71 1.41 10.12
N VAL A 143 1.52 1.14 10.66
CA VAL A 143 1.20 -0.15 11.30
C VAL A 143 1.35 -1.34 10.35
N GLN A 144 1.11 -1.13 9.05
CA GLN A 144 1.20 -2.18 8.02
C GLN A 144 2.63 -2.66 7.78
N ILE A 145 3.63 -1.89 8.26
CA ILE A 145 5.05 -2.22 8.15
C ILE A 145 5.71 -2.37 9.53
N GLY A 146 4.92 -2.49 10.61
CA GLY A 146 5.42 -2.70 11.96
C GLY A 146 5.83 -1.43 12.71
N LEU A 147 5.42 -0.25 12.24
CA LEU A 147 5.73 1.04 12.86
C LEU A 147 4.45 1.73 13.38
N LEU A 148 4.60 2.91 13.97
CA LEU A 148 3.49 3.79 14.32
C LEU A 148 3.75 5.20 13.75
N PRO A 149 2.74 6.05 13.55
CA PRO A 149 2.96 7.42 13.08
C PRO A 149 3.52 8.29 14.22
N ALA A 150 4.83 8.59 14.16
CA ALA A 150 5.62 9.20 15.24
C ALA A 150 5.99 10.68 15.02
N GLY A 151 5.50 11.30 13.96
CA GLY A 151 5.51 12.76 13.78
C GLY A 151 4.39 13.46 14.55
N GLY A 152 3.70 12.76 15.48
CA GLY A 152 2.53 13.20 16.21
C GLY A 152 1.20 12.68 15.67
N GLY A 153 1.20 11.72 14.73
CA GLY A 153 -0.03 11.22 14.12
C GLY A 153 -0.98 10.56 15.12
N THR A 154 -0.48 9.75 16.06
CA THR A 154 -1.35 9.14 17.10
C THR A 154 -1.91 10.21 18.04
N GLN A 155 -1.16 11.29 18.27
CA GLN A 155 -1.52 12.34 19.23
C GLN A 155 -2.46 13.40 18.64
N ARG A 156 -2.24 13.83 17.40
CA ARG A 156 -3.10 14.82 16.72
C ARG A 156 -4.41 14.20 16.28
N LEU A 157 -4.37 13.02 15.65
CA LEU A 157 -5.58 12.42 15.07
C LEU A 157 -6.58 12.01 16.16
N SER A 158 -6.09 11.45 17.27
CA SER A 158 -6.94 11.12 18.42
C SER A 158 -7.55 12.38 19.05
N ARG A 159 -6.81 13.48 19.18
CA ARG A 159 -7.35 14.75 19.70
C ARG A 159 -8.34 15.42 18.74
N MET A 160 -8.19 15.22 17.44
CA MET A 160 -9.12 15.72 16.42
C MET A 160 -10.43 14.93 16.37
N LEU A 161 -10.35 13.61 16.40
CA LEU A 161 -11.50 12.72 16.11
C LEU A 161 -12.09 12.04 17.34
N GLY A 162 -11.33 11.99 18.44
CA GLY A 162 -11.55 11.06 19.55
C GLY A 162 -10.87 9.71 19.31
N ILE A 163 -10.62 8.96 20.39
CA ILE A 163 -9.89 7.68 20.34
C ILE A 163 -10.57 6.67 19.41
N GLN A 164 -11.87 6.46 19.58
CA GLN A 164 -12.64 5.47 18.82
C GLN A 164 -12.60 5.74 17.31
N ALA A 165 -12.82 7.00 16.90
CA ALA A 165 -12.86 7.36 15.49
C ALA A 165 -11.47 7.36 14.84
N ALA A 166 -10.40 7.54 15.63
CA ALA A 166 -9.02 7.49 15.14
C ALA A 166 -8.50 6.04 14.93
N MET A 167 -9.04 5.05 15.66
CA MET A 167 -8.55 3.67 15.65
C MET A 167 -8.43 3.04 14.25
N PRO A 168 -9.40 3.13 13.33
CA PRO A 168 -9.27 2.51 12.00
C PRO A 168 -8.08 3.09 11.20
N TYR A 169 -7.75 4.36 11.40
CA TYR A 169 -6.66 5.01 10.69
C TYR A 169 -5.29 4.64 11.28
N LEU A 170 -5.24 4.33 12.58
CA LEU A 170 -4.00 4.06 13.30
C LEU A 170 -3.71 2.55 13.42
N LEU A 171 -4.71 1.73 13.75
CA LEU A 171 -4.53 0.28 13.95
C LEU A 171 -4.60 -0.54 12.66
N GLU A 172 -5.26 -0.02 11.61
CA GLU A 172 -5.36 -0.71 10.31
C GLU A 172 -4.62 0.03 9.19
N GLY A 173 -4.22 1.30 9.42
CA GLY A 173 -3.61 2.14 8.40
C GLY A 173 -4.57 2.48 7.26
N LYS A 174 -5.87 2.58 7.55
CA LYS A 174 -6.91 2.85 6.53
C LYS A 174 -6.64 4.19 5.84
N ALA A 175 -6.58 4.16 4.51
CA ALA A 175 -6.49 5.36 3.68
C ALA A 175 -7.87 5.94 3.38
N LEU A 176 -7.91 7.25 3.12
CA LEU A 176 -9.09 8.03 2.78
C LEU A 176 -8.90 8.73 1.44
N ASP A 177 -9.96 8.70 0.61
CA ASP A 177 -10.08 9.64 -0.50
C ASP A 177 -10.46 11.06 0.00
N PRO A 178 -10.40 12.10 -0.85
CA PRO A 178 -10.66 13.48 -0.43
C PRO A 178 -12.02 13.68 0.27
N GLN A 179 -13.09 13.04 -0.23
CA GLN A 179 -14.44 13.22 0.31
C GLN A 179 -14.60 12.49 1.65
N ALA A 180 -14.07 11.28 1.76
CA ALA A 180 -14.05 10.53 3.00
C ALA A 180 -13.19 11.21 4.07
N ALA A 181 -12.06 11.83 3.67
CA ALA A 181 -11.22 12.63 4.57
C ALA A 181 -11.96 13.86 5.12
N LEU A 182 -12.75 14.55 4.30
CA LEU A 182 -13.57 15.67 4.73
C LEU A 182 -14.69 15.22 5.68
N ALA A 183 -15.42 14.16 5.31
CA ALA A 183 -16.47 13.59 6.14
C ALA A 183 -15.95 13.13 7.51
N ALA A 184 -14.75 12.56 7.56
CA ALA A 184 -14.07 12.16 8.77
C ALA A 184 -13.41 13.32 9.54
N ARG A 185 -13.41 14.55 9.00
CA ARG A 185 -12.74 15.74 9.57
C ARG A 185 -11.22 15.60 9.71
N VAL A 186 -10.60 14.80 8.84
CA VAL A 186 -9.14 14.70 8.72
C VAL A 186 -8.59 15.90 7.92
N VAL A 187 -9.38 16.40 6.97
CA VAL A 187 -9.15 17.65 6.23
C VAL A 187 -10.33 18.59 6.43
N ASP A 188 -10.13 19.87 6.14
CA ASP A 188 -11.14 20.90 6.41
C ASP A 188 -11.93 21.31 5.15
N ALA A 189 -11.35 21.13 3.96
CA ALA A 189 -12.04 21.42 2.70
C ALA A 189 -11.46 20.61 1.53
N VAL A 190 -12.34 20.17 0.64
CA VAL A 190 -12.00 19.65 -0.69
C VAL A 190 -12.14 20.79 -1.69
N VAL A 191 -11.12 21.00 -2.52
CA VAL A 191 -11.01 22.15 -3.41
C VAL A 191 -10.58 21.67 -4.82
N PRO A 192 -11.04 22.30 -5.91
CA PRO A 192 -10.53 22.02 -7.25
C PRO A 192 -9.00 22.15 -7.30
N GLN A 193 -8.33 21.24 -8.04
CA GLN A 193 -6.86 21.15 -8.08
C GLN A 193 -6.16 22.47 -8.42
N GLY A 194 -6.75 23.32 -9.27
CA GLY A 194 -6.16 24.61 -9.67
C GLY A 194 -6.29 25.72 -8.63
N GLU A 195 -7.08 25.53 -7.56
CA GLU A 195 -7.45 26.60 -6.62
C GLU A 195 -6.92 26.37 -5.20
N ILE A 196 -6.33 25.21 -4.92
CA ILE A 196 -5.95 24.79 -3.54
C ILE A 196 -5.03 25.79 -2.83
N VAL A 197 -4.00 26.30 -3.52
CA VAL A 197 -3.00 27.22 -2.94
C VAL A 197 -3.64 28.58 -2.70
N GLU A 198 -4.40 29.10 -3.67
CA GLU A 198 -5.10 30.37 -3.52
C GLU A 198 -6.14 30.33 -2.41
N ARG A 199 -6.87 29.22 -2.27
CA ARG A 199 -7.81 29.03 -1.15
C ARG A 199 -7.10 29.03 0.20
N ALA A 200 -5.93 28.40 0.28
CA ALA A 200 -5.11 28.40 1.49
C ALA A 200 -4.58 29.81 1.83
N LYS A 201 -4.12 30.58 0.84
CA LYS A 201 -3.70 31.98 1.02
C LYS A 201 -4.87 32.86 1.49
N GLN A 202 -6.05 32.70 0.90
CA GLN A 202 -7.26 33.44 1.30
C GLN A 202 -7.62 33.17 2.78
N TRP A 203 -7.54 31.91 3.23
CA TRP A 203 -7.77 31.55 4.63
C TRP A 203 -6.76 32.21 5.58
N ILE A 204 -5.48 32.31 5.20
CA ILE A 204 -4.50 33.06 6.00
C ILE A 204 -4.86 34.55 6.05
N ARG A 205 -5.24 35.12 4.90
CA ARG A 205 -5.58 36.54 4.79
C ARG A 205 -6.86 36.94 5.51
N SER A 206 -7.72 35.99 5.88
CA SER A 206 -8.90 36.28 6.71
C SER A 206 -8.57 36.45 8.20
N SER A 207 -7.30 36.37 8.61
CA SER A 207 -6.86 36.44 10.03
C SER A 207 -7.62 35.45 10.94
N PRO A 208 -7.52 34.14 10.68
CA PRO A 208 -8.28 33.13 11.39
C PRO A 208 -7.79 32.98 12.84
N ASP A 209 -8.66 32.48 13.73
CA ASP A 209 -8.19 31.88 14.98
C ASP A 209 -7.54 30.53 14.66
N PHE A 210 -6.22 30.53 14.57
CA PHE A 210 -5.43 29.37 14.15
C PHE A 210 -4.93 28.52 15.31
N VAL A 211 -5.15 28.90 16.58
CA VAL A 211 -4.67 28.10 17.72
C VAL A 211 -5.33 26.74 17.69
N LYS A 212 -4.52 25.67 17.73
CA LYS A 212 -5.03 24.30 17.72
C LYS A 212 -6.01 24.07 18.86
N PRO A 213 -7.08 23.29 18.66
CA PRO A 213 -8.06 23.03 19.71
C PRO A 213 -7.45 22.53 21.01
N TRP A 214 -6.43 21.66 20.96
CA TRP A 214 -5.76 21.09 22.13
C TRP A 214 -4.80 22.03 22.86
N ASP A 215 -4.48 23.18 22.29
CA ASP A 215 -3.69 24.23 22.95
C ASP A 215 -4.57 25.28 23.63
N LYS A 216 -5.90 25.16 23.52
CA LYS A 216 -6.86 26.01 24.23
C LYS A 216 -7.15 25.44 25.62
N LYS A 217 -7.26 26.32 26.61
CA LYS A 217 -7.42 25.96 28.04
C LYS A 217 -8.67 25.10 28.32
N ASP A 218 -9.72 25.30 27.56
CA ASP A 218 -11.02 24.64 27.69
C ASP A 218 -11.16 23.41 26.78
N PHE A 219 -10.09 22.96 26.13
CA PHE A 219 -10.11 21.78 25.28
C PHE A 219 -10.74 20.58 25.98
N ARG A 220 -11.64 19.91 25.26
CA ARG A 220 -12.19 18.61 25.62
C ARG A 220 -12.03 17.70 24.43
N MET A 221 -11.46 16.53 24.69
CA MET A 221 -11.29 15.53 23.64
C MET A 221 -12.67 15.04 23.16
N PRO A 222 -12.89 14.91 21.85
CA PRO A 222 -14.09 14.25 21.35
C PRO A 222 -14.22 12.85 21.94
N GLY A 223 -15.42 12.48 22.39
CA GLY A 223 -15.67 11.21 23.06
C GLY A 223 -15.60 11.23 24.58
N GLY A 224 -15.36 12.40 25.22
CA GLY A 224 -15.54 12.58 26.67
C GLY A 224 -14.23 12.72 27.43
N ALA A 225 -14.10 12.04 28.56
CA ALA A 225 -12.92 12.07 29.45
C ALA A 225 -11.70 11.29 28.89
N GLY A 226 -11.55 11.27 27.56
CA GLY A 226 -10.51 10.50 26.86
C GLY A 226 -10.59 9.00 27.20
N PRO A 227 -9.48 8.33 27.54
CA PRO A 227 -9.46 6.90 27.87
C PRO A 227 -10.22 6.57 29.17
N MET A 228 -10.53 7.58 29.99
CA MET A 228 -11.28 7.41 31.24
C MET A 228 -12.80 7.51 31.05
N ASP A 229 -13.29 7.88 29.85
CA ASP A 229 -14.73 7.75 29.55
C ASP A 229 -15.11 6.27 29.56
N PRO A 230 -16.15 5.83 30.31
CA PRO A 230 -16.48 4.41 30.45
C PRO A 230 -16.67 3.67 29.12
N ARG A 231 -17.19 4.35 28.08
CA ARG A 231 -17.39 3.75 26.75
C ARG A 231 -16.06 3.52 26.06
N VAL A 232 -15.13 4.47 26.18
CA VAL A 232 -13.80 4.40 25.58
C VAL A 232 -12.92 3.41 26.33
N ALA A 233 -13.01 3.37 27.67
CA ALA A 233 -12.30 2.39 28.49
C ALA A 233 -12.68 0.95 28.11
N GLY A 234 -13.99 0.66 28.01
CA GLY A 234 -14.47 -0.64 27.55
C GLY A 234 -14.02 -0.97 26.13
N LEU A 235 -14.04 0.01 25.22
CA LEU A 235 -13.52 -0.16 23.86
C LEU A 235 -12.03 -0.50 23.84
N LEU A 236 -11.19 0.13 24.66
CA LEU A 236 -9.75 -0.12 24.71
C LEU A 236 -9.45 -1.53 25.23
N VAL A 237 -10.22 -2.01 26.22
CA VAL A 237 -10.13 -3.41 26.70
C VAL A 237 -10.45 -4.39 25.57
N VAL A 238 -11.56 -4.19 24.87
CA VAL A 238 -11.94 -5.04 23.72
C VAL A 238 -10.90 -4.94 22.60
N SER A 239 -10.40 -3.75 22.31
CA SER A 239 -9.41 -3.53 21.26
C SER A 239 -8.10 -4.26 21.56
N ASN A 240 -7.66 -4.28 22.82
CA ASN A 240 -6.49 -5.05 23.25
C ASN A 240 -6.70 -6.55 23.02
N ALA A 241 -7.87 -7.09 23.37
CA ALA A 241 -8.21 -8.49 23.11
C ALA A 241 -8.25 -8.82 21.61
N LEU A 242 -8.82 -7.94 20.79
CA LEU A 242 -8.87 -8.11 19.33
C LEU A 242 -7.48 -8.00 18.68
N VAL A 243 -6.60 -7.15 19.21
CA VAL A 243 -5.21 -7.09 18.76
C VAL A 243 -4.51 -8.41 19.07
N HIS A 244 -4.63 -8.91 20.31
CA HIS A 244 -4.09 -10.21 20.68
C HIS A 244 -4.63 -11.34 19.79
N GLU A 245 -5.96 -11.40 19.56
CA GLU A 245 -6.58 -12.40 18.68
C GLU A 245 -6.01 -12.36 17.25
N LYS A 246 -5.79 -11.16 16.69
CA LYS A 246 -5.33 -10.99 15.31
C LYS A 246 -3.84 -11.20 15.12
N THR A 247 -3.03 -10.95 16.14
CA THR A 247 -1.57 -10.90 16.00
C THR A 247 -0.85 -11.95 16.84
N ALA A 248 -1.54 -12.61 17.76
CA ALA A 248 -0.94 -13.44 18.82
C ALA A 248 0.19 -12.71 19.56
N ASP A 249 0.13 -11.38 19.63
CA ASP A 249 1.18 -10.46 20.10
C ASP A 249 2.54 -10.56 19.36
N ASN A 250 2.58 -11.22 18.20
CA ASN A 250 3.77 -11.29 17.34
C ASN A 250 3.99 -10.03 16.50
N LEU A 251 3.01 -9.11 16.45
CA LEU A 251 3.16 -7.80 15.81
C LEU A 251 3.14 -6.71 16.89
N PRO A 252 4.28 -6.05 17.20
CA PRO A 252 4.37 -5.13 18.34
C PRO A 252 3.72 -3.76 18.10
N ALA A 253 3.60 -3.32 16.84
CA ALA A 253 3.09 -1.98 16.53
C ALA A 253 1.63 -1.72 16.96
N PRO A 254 0.66 -2.61 16.72
CA PRO A 254 -0.71 -2.42 17.20
C PRO A 254 -0.80 -2.20 18.72
N GLN A 255 -0.03 -2.95 19.52
CA GLN A 255 0.04 -2.78 20.97
C GLN A 255 0.65 -1.43 21.36
N ALA A 256 1.72 -1.02 20.69
CA ALA A 256 2.34 0.30 20.89
C ALA A 256 1.37 1.45 20.55
N ILE A 257 0.56 1.31 19.50
CA ILE A 257 -0.46 2.29 19.11
C ILE A 257 -1.59 2.36 20.13
N LEU A 258 -2.08 1.21 20.63
CA LEU A 258 -3.07 1.20 21.72
C LEU A 258 -2.53 1.89 22.97
N SER A 259 -1.26 1.67 23.29
CA SER A 259 -0.58 2.33 24.40
C SER A 259 -0.52 3.84 24.20
N CYS A 260 -0.19 4.31 22.98
CA CYS A 260 -0.22 5.74 22.63
C CYS A 260 -1.64 6.35 22.73
N LEU A 261 -2.67 5.58 22.39
CA LEU A 261 -4.08 6.01 22.46
C LEU A 261 -4.63 6.03 23.87
N TYR A 262 -4.11 5.19 24.77
CA TYR A 262 -4.48 5.18 26.18
C TYR A 262 -3.70 6.24 26.96
N GLU A 263 -2.37 6.18 26.96
CA GLU A 263 -1.54 7.05 27.80
C GLU A 263 -1.42 8.48 27.26
N GLY A 264 -1.35 8.66 25.93
CA GLY A 264 -1.09 9.96 25.30
C GLY A 264 -2.14 11.03 25.64
N PRO A 265 -3.45 10.74 25.57
CA PRO A 265 -4.49 11.70 25.94
C PRO A 265 -4.55 12.07 27.43
N LEU A 266 -3.89 11.30 28.31
CA LEU A 266 -3.74 11.65 29.73
C LEU A 266 -2.67 12.72 29.99
N LEU A 267 -1.89 13.06 28.95
CA LEU A 267 -0.75 13.96 29.04
C LEU A 267 -0.98 15.26 28.26
N PRO A 268 -0.33 16.38 28.67
CA PRO A 268 -0.16 17.55 27.83
C PRO A 268 0.49 17.18 26.48
N MET A 269 0.16 17.93 25.42
CA MET A 269 0.55 17.62 24.04
C MET A 269 2.06 17.32 23.91
N ASP A 270 2.92 18.15 24.47
CA ASP A 270 4.38 18.00 24.35
C ASP A 270 4.90 16.69 24.99
N LEU A 271 4.33 16.29 26.13
CA LEU A 271 4.67 15.03 26.77
C LEU A 271 4.10 13.83 26.01
N ALA A 272 2.90 13.98 25.45
CA ALA A 272 2.27 12.95 24.65
C ALA A 272 3.05 12.66 23.35
N LEU A 273 3.59 13.69 22.71
CA LEU A 273 4.48 13.56 21.55
C LEU A 273 5.78 12.80 21.88
N ARG A 274 6.39 13.11 23.04
CA ARG A 274 7.56 12.37 23.54
C ARG A 274 7.22 10.91 23.84
N LEU A 275 6.04 10.64 24.43
CA LEU A 275 5.58 9.29 24.70
C LEU A 275 5.41 8.48 23.42
N GLU A 276 4.77 9.05 22.39
CA GLU A 276 4.64 8.43 21.06
C GLU A 276 6.01 8.05 20.48
N CYS A 277 6.98 8.97 20.53
CA CYS A 277 8.34 8.73 20.07
C CYS A 277 9.10 7.68 20.90
N LYS A 278 8.78 7.53 22.19
CA LYS A 278 9.33 6.46 23.05
C LYS A 278 8.85 5.09 22.56
N TYR A 279 7.57 4.96 22.25
CA TYR A 279 7.01 3.72 21.69
C TYR A 279 7.57 3.43 20.31
N MET A 280 7.68 4.43 19.44
CA MET A 280 8.35 4.29 18.14
C MET A 280 9.80 3.84 18.28
N THR A 281 10.56 4.41 19.23
CA THR A 281 11.96 4.03 19.48
C THR A 281 12.08 2.55 19.81
N ARG A 282 11.15 2.01 20.62
CA ARG A 282 11.09 0.56 20.92
C ARG A 282 10.82 -0.28 19.67
N LEU A 283 9.92 0.17 18.79
CA LEU A 283 9.62 -0.53 17.54
C LEU A 283 10.82 -0.51 16.60
N VAL A 284 11.49 0.63 16.41
CA VAL A 284 12.62 0.74 15.47
C VAL A 284 13.80 -0.17 15.87
N ILE A 285 14.05 -0.36 17.17
CA ILE A 285 15.13 -1.26 17.65
C ILE A 285 14.71 -2.73 17.70
N ASP A 286 13.42 -3.02 17.62
CA ASP A 286 12.87 -4.38 17.69
C ASP A 286 13.25 -5.23 16.46
N GLY A 287 13.50 -6.51 16.68
CA GLY A 287 13.86 -7.46 15.62
C GLY A 287 12.72 -7.71 14.63
N THR A 288 11.50 -7.87 15.14
CA THR A 288 10.33 -8.19 14.32
C THR A 288 9.95 -7.03 13.42
N THR A 289 9.89 -5.82 13.98
CA THR A 289 9.62 -4.59 13.23
C THR A 289 10.62 -4.39 12.09
N ARG A 290 11.92 -4.58 12.34
CA ARG A 290 12.94 -4.51 11.27
C ARG A 290 12.71 -5.54 10.17
N ASN A 291 12.35 -6.77 10.53
CA ASN A 291 12.02 -7.81 9.56
C ASN A 291 10.82 -7.41 8.70
N MET A 292 9.80 -6.79 9.30
CA MET A 292 8.64 -6.26 8.60
C MET A 292 9.01 -5.13 7.64
N VAL A 293 9.75 -4.11 8.08
CA VAL A 293 10.18 -2.99 7.21
C VAL A 293 11.01 -3.51 6.03
N ARG A 294 12.00 -4.37 6.29
CA ARG A 294 12.83 -5.00 5.25
C ARG A 294 11.98 -5.75 4.21
N THR A 295 10.98 -6.49 4.66
CA THR A 295 10.24 -7.42 3.80
C THR A 295 9.04 -6.75 3.13
N LEU A 296 8.16 -6.16 3.94
CA LEU A 296 6.86 -5.61 3.53
C LEU A 296 6.99 -4.24 2.86
N PHE A 297 8.06 -3.49 3.14
CA PHE A 297 8.32 -2.21 2.47
C PHE A 297 9.46 -2.33 1.45
N ILE A 298 10.70 -2.54 1.90
CA ILE A 298 11.89 -2.43 1.06
C ILE A 298 11.88 -3.46 -0.09
N ASN A 299 11.84 -4.75 0.24
CA ASN A 299 11.92 -5.82 -0.76
C ASN A 299 10.65 -5.89 -1.63
N LYS A 300 9.47 -5.72 -1.02
CA LYS A 300 8.21 -5.63 -1.76
C LYS A 300 8.21 -4.47 -2.77
N SER A 301 8.66 -3.28 -2.36
CA SER A 301 8.77 -2.12 -3.26
C SER A 301 9.76 -2.36 -4.40
N LYS A 302 10.90 -3.00 -4.13
CA LYS A 302 11.86 -3.40 -5.18
C LYS A 302 11.20 -4.33 -6.20
N CYS A 303 10.45 -5.34 -5.73
CA CYS A 303 9.71 -6.26 -6.59
C CYS A 303 8.65 -5.53 -7.44
N GLU A 304 7.87 -4.63 -6.86
CA GLU A 304 6.81 -3.86 -7.56
C GLU A 304 7.38 -2.85 -8.57
N LYS A 305 8.59 -2.33 -8.32
CA LYS A 305 9.38 -1.53 -9.26
C LYS A 305 10.12 -2.38 -10.29
N LEU A 306 9.87 -3.69 -10.31
CA LEU A 306 10.40 -4.64 -11.29
C LEU A 306 11.94 -4.65 -11.35
N TYR A 307 12.63 -4.60 -10.21
CA TYR A 307 14.11 -4.52 -10.17
C TYR A 307 14.85 -5.65 -10.91
N ARG A 308 14.19 -6.79 -11.20
CA ARG A 308 14.72 -7.92 -11.99
C ARG A 308 14.29 -7.91 -13.47
N ARG A 309 13.62 -6.86 -13.94
CA ARG A 309 13.18 -6.75 -15.32
C ARG A 309 14.38 -6.48 -16.23
N PRO A 310 14.58 -7.27 -17.31
CA PRO A 310 15.58 -6.98 -18.33
C PRO A 310 15.40 -5.56 -18.90
N ALA A 311 16.43 -4.71 -18.77
CA ALA A 311 16.30 -3.26 -19.04
C ALA A 311 16.15 -2.95 -20.53
N GLU A 312 16.78 -3.73 -21.40
CA GLU A 312 16.80 -3.49 -22.86
C GLU A 312 15.51 -3.88 -23.58
N VAL A 313 14.58 -4.58 -22.90
CA VAL A 313 13.32 -5.00 -23.51
C VAL A 313 12.29 -3.88 -23.38
N PRO A 314 11.69 -3.38 -24.49
CA PRO A 314 10.66 -2.36 -24.43
C PRO A 314 9.47 -2.76 -23.56
N VAL A 315 8.85 -1.78 -22.87
CA VAL A 315 7.64 -2.02 -22.07
C VAL A 315 6.50 -2.48 -22.97
N THR A 316 5.88 -3.60 -22.63
CA THR A 316 4.77 -4.15 -23.39
C THR A 316 3.42 -3.77 -22.79
N GLN A 317 2.56 -3.20 -23.62
CA GLN A 317 1.16 -2.95 -23.29
C GLN A 317 0.29 -4.11 -23.80
N PHE A 318 -0.52 -4.68 -22.90
CA PHE A 318 -1.46 -5.75 -23.23
C PHE A 318 -2.85 -5.19 -23.50
N GLY A 319 -3.31 -5.27 -24.74
CA GLY A 319 -4.67 -4.92 -25.16
C GLY A 319 -5.64 -6.09 -25.07
N LYS A 320 -5.21 -7.29 -25.49
CA LYS A 320 -6.02 -8.50 -25.51
C LYS A 320 -5.26 -9.73 -25.02
N ILE A 321 -5.87 -10.51 -24.14
CA ILE A 321 -5.35 -11.79 -23.64
C ILE A 321 -6.38 -12.93 -23.75
N GLY A 322 -5.90 -14.16 -23.70
CA GLY A 322 -6.74 -15.35 -23.49
C GLY A 322 -6.49 -15.99 -22.14
N VAL A 323 -7.52 -16.60 -21.56
CA VAL A 323 -7.41 -17.42 -20.35
C VAL A 323 -8.03 -18.79 -20.62
N MET A 324 -7.25 -19.86 -20.48
CA MET A 324 -7.73 -21.23 -20.72
C MET A 324 -8.21 -21.86 -19.42
N GLY A 325 -9.48 -22.26 -19.38
CA GLY A 325 -10.16 -22.75 -18.19
C GLY A 325 -10.92 -21.62 -17.50
N SER A 326 -12.19 -21.85 -17.18
CA SER A 326 -13.11 -20.87 -16.57
C SER A 326 -13.47 -21.20 -15.11
N GLY A 327 -12.75 -22.17 -14.52
CA GLY A 327 -12.83 -22.49 -13.09
C GLY A 327 -12.30 -21.37 -12.19
N LEU A 328 -12.12 -21.67 -10.89
CA LEU A 328 -11.77 -20.66 -9.87
C LEU A 328 -10.56 -19.79 -10.25
N MET A 329 -9.47 -20.41 -10.71
CA MET A 329 -8.24 -19.71 -11.09
C MET A 329 -8.42 -18.88 -12.36
N GLY A 330 -8.92 -19.49 -13.44
CA GLY A 330 -9.07 -18.80 -14.72
C GLY A 330 -10.09 -17.66 -14.67
N ALA A 331 -11.23 -17.84 -14.01
CA ALA A 331 -12.19 -16.76 -13.78
C ALA A 331 -11.59 -15.63 -12.93
N GLY A 332 -10.76 -15.96 -11.95
CA GLY A 332 -10.03 -14.99 -11.14
C GLY A 332 -9.01 -14.17 -11.96
N ILE A 333 -8.22 -14.85 -12.80
CA ILE A 333 -7.24 -14.23 -13.71
C ILE A 333 -7.94 -13.31 -14.72
N ALA A 334 -9.04 -13.78 -15.32
CA ALA A 334 -9.84 -12.99 -16.25
C ALA A 334 -10.41 -11.74 -15.57
N GLN A 335 -10.94 -11.87 -14.35
CA GLN A 335 -11.46 -10.74 -13.58
C GLN A 335 -10.40 -9.68 -13.29
N VAL A 336 -9.20 -10.07 -12.84
CA VAL A 336 -8.14 -9.09 -12.52
C VAL A 336 -7.56 -8.43 -13.77
N ALA A 337 -7.45 -9.15 -14.89
CA ALA A 337 -7.02 -8.60 -16.16
C ALA A 337 -8.04 -7.60 -16.74
N ALA A 338 -9.33 -7.95 -16.73
CA ALA A 338 -10.39 -7.05 -17.16
C ALA A 338 -10.48 -5.79 -16.30
N ARG A 339 -10.30 -5.90 -14.98
CA ARG A 339 -10.22 -4.74 -14.07
C ARG A 339 -9.05 -3.81 -14.40
N ALA A 340 -7.97 -4.33 -14.98
CA ALA A 340 -6.83 -3.56 -15.46
C ALA A 340 -7.04 -3.00 -16.88
N GLY A 341 -8.27 -3.06 -17.42
CA GLY A 341 -8.62 -2.54 -18.74
C GLY A 341 -8.06 -3.37 -19.89
N ILE A 342 -7.95 -4.68 -19.72
CA ILE A 342 -7.45 -5.62 -20.74
C ILE A 342 -8.65 -6.43 -21.26
N GLU A 343 -8.80 -6.56 -22.58
CA GLU A 343 -9.79 -7.47 -23.17
C GLU A 343 -9.39 -8.92 -22.90
N VAL A 344 -10.34 -9.73 -22.45
CA VAL A 344 -10.11 -11.13 -22.07
C VAL A 344 -11.03 -12.04 -22.85
N VAL A 345 -10.44 -13.02 -23.54
CA VAL A 345 -11.17 -14.19 -24.05
C VAL A 345 -11.10 -15.30 -23.01
N LEU A 346 -12.22 -15.60 -22.35
CA LEU A 346 -12.33 -16.65 -21.34
C LEU A 346 -12.74 -17.96 -22.01
N MET A 347 -11.81 -18.90 -22.09
CA MET A 347 -11.99 -20.16 -22.82
C MET A 347 -12.34 -21.31 -21.87
N ASP A 348 -13.22 -22.20 -22.30
CA ASP A 348 -13.42 -23.51 -21.65
C ASP A 348 -13.79 -24.58 -22.71
N VAL A 349 -14.00 -25.83 -22.28
CA VAL A 349 -14.31 -26.98 -23.14
C VAL A 349 -15.58 -26.80 -23.97
N ASP A 350 -16.54 -26.03 -23.44
CA ASP A 350 -17.77 -25.64 -24.12
C ASP A 350 -18.16 -24.20 -23.72
N LEU A 351 -18.99 -23.56 -24.54
CA LEU A 351 -19.42 -22.18 -24.31
C LEU A 351 -20.20 -22.04 -22.98
N ALA A 352 -20.99 -23.04 -22.60
CA ALA A 352 -21.78 -22.99 -21.37
C ALA A 352 -20.89 -22.97 -20.12
N ALA A 353 -19.76 -23.68 -20.14
CA ALA A 353 -18.75 -23.63 -19.08
C ALA A 353 -18.10 -22.25 -18.97
N ALA A 354 -17.66 -21.68 -20.10
CA ALA A 354 -17.08 -20.34 -20.13
C ALA A 354 -18.07 -19.26 -19.62
N GLU A 355 -19.36 -19.37 -20.01
CA GLU A 355 -20.43 -18.50 -19.53
C GLU A 355 -20.66 -18.64 -18.02
N ARG A 356 -20.64 -19.87 -17.48
CA ARG A 356 -20.70 -20.08 -16.01
C ARG A 356 -19.54 -19.39 -15.30
N GLY A 357 -18.32 -19.47 -15.86
CA GLY A 357 -17.15 -18.76 -15.33
C GLY A 357 -17.36 -17.24 -15.28
N LYS A 358 -17.86 -16.65 -16.38
CA LYS A 358 -18.20 -15.22 -16.46
C LYS A 358 -19.31 -14.82 -15.49
N ALA A 359 -20.36 -15.64 -15.35
CA ALA A 359 -21.44 -15.42 -14.38
C ALA A 359 -20.92 -15.43 -12.94
N GLY A 360 -19.96 -16.30 -12.62
CA GLY A 360 -19.27 -16.30 -11.32
C GLY A 360 -18.50 -15.01 -11.05
N ILE A 361 -17.87 -14.43 -12.07
CA ILE A 361 -17.23 -13.11 -11.98
C ILE A 361 -18.28 -12.02 -11.70
N ALA A 362 -19.40 -12.04 -12.44
CA ALA A 362 -20.47 -11.06 -12.28
C ALA A 362 -21.04 -11.05 -10.86
N LYS A 363 -21.27 -12.22 -10.27
CA LYS A 363 -21.70 -12.35 -8.87
C LYS A 363 -20.73 -11.69 -7.89
N ARG A 364 -19.42 -11.98 -8.01
CA ARG A 364 -18.39 -11.39 -7.11
C ARG A 364 -18.27 -9.88 -7.26
N LEU A 365 -18.41 -9.37 -8.48
CA LEU A 365 -18.40 -7.93 -8.72
C LEU A 365 -19.64 -7.27 -8.12
N ASN A 366 -20.82 -7.86 -8.28
CA ASN A 366 -22.05 -7.38 -7.66
C ASN A 366 -21.96 -7.39 -6.12
N ASP A 367 -21.39 -8.45 -5.52
CA ASP A 367 -21.14 -8.50 -4.07
C ASP A 367 -20.19 -7.39 -3.59
N SER A 368 -19.29 -6.91 -4.45
CA SER A 368 -18.42 -5.77 -4.15
C SER A 368 -19.17 -4.44 -4.26
N VAL A 369 -20.11 -4.33 -5.20
CA VAL A 369 -20.97 -3.16 -5.38
C VAL A 369 -21.94 -3.02 -4.21
N THR A 370 -22.63 -4.09 -3.81
CA THR A 370 -23.56 -4.08 -2.68
C THR A 370 -22.87 -3.75 -1.36
N LYS A 371 -21.59 -4.10 -1.22
CA LYS A 371 -20.74 -3.74 -0.06
C LYS A 371 -20.10 -2.35 -0.17
N GLY A 372 -20.41 -1.58 -1.22
CA GLY A 372 -19.85 -0.23 -1.44
C GLY A 372 -18.35 -0.20 -1.75
N ARG A 373 -17.74 -1.34 -2.13
CA ARG A 373 -16.30 -1.47 -2.42
C ARG A 373 -15.95 -1.25 -3.89
N LEU A 374 -16.96 -1.20 -4.77
CA LEU A 374 -16.81 -1.00 -6.20
C LEU A 374 -18.02 -0.22 -6.73
N ALA A 375 -17.79 0.74 -7.62
CA ALA A 375 -18.88 1.43 -8.31
C ALA A 375 -19.52 0.52 -9.37
N ALA A 376 -20.84 0.65 -9.56
CA ALA A 376 -21.60 -0.20 -10.49
C ALA A 376 -21.10 -0.10 -11.93
N ASP A 377 -20.81 1.11 -12.41
CA ASP A 377 -20.26 1.37 -13.75
C ASP A 377 -18.91 0.68 -13.98
N LYS A 378 -18.04 0.64 -12.96
CA LYS A 378 -16.76 -0.08 -13.00
C LYS A 378 -16.95 -1.60 -13.06
N ALA A 379 -17.97 -2.13 -12.38
CA ALA A 379 -18.32 -3.54 -12.44
C ALA A 379 -18.78 -3.95 -13.85
N GLU A 380 -19.69 -3.17 -14.44
CA GLU A 380 -20.21 -3.38 -15.79
C GLU A 380 -19.11 -3.30 -16.85
N ARG A 381 -18.26 -2.26 -16.80
CA ARG A 381 -17.10 -2.14 -17.70
C ARG A 381 -16.14 -3.32 -17.59
N THR A 382 -15.90 -3.81 -16.38
CA THR A 382 -15.07 -5.01 -16.17
C THR A 382 -15.68 -6.24 -16.86
N LEU A 383 -16.99 -6.45 -16.72
CA LEU A 383 -17.67 -7.60 -17.34
C LEU A 383 -17.74 -7.51 -18.86
N ALA A 384 -17.89 -6.30 -19.41
CA ALA A 384 -17.94 -6.05 -20.84
C ALA A 384 -16.63 -6.43 -21.56
N LEU A 385 -15.49 -6.35 -20.86
CA LEU A 385 -14.19 -6.74 -21.40
C LEU A 385 -13.96 -8.26 -21.45
N ILE A 386 -14.89 -9.08 -20.92
CA ILE A 386 -14.74 -10.54 -20.85
C ILE A 386 -15.65 -11.19 -21.88
N THR A 387 -15.05 -11.84 -22.88
CA THR A 387 -15.75 -12.59 -23.91
C THR A 387 -15.58 -14.09 -23.66
N PRO A 388 -16.62 -14.82 -23.24
CA PRO A 388 -16.58 -16.26 -23.10
C PRO A 388 -16.57 -16.93 -24.48
N SER A 389 -15.81 -18.01 -24.65
CA SER A 389 -15.74 -18.76 -25.91
C SER A 389 -15.32 -20.22 -25.68
N SER A 390 -15.63 -21.08 -26.64
CA SER A 390 -15.04 -22.42 -26.78
C SER A 390 -14.28 -22.59 -28.09
N ASP A 391 -14.34 -21.61 -28.99
CA ASP A 391 -13.60 -21.60 -30.25
C ASP A 391 -12.24 -20.92 -30.07
N TYR A 392 -11.17 -21.69 -30.30
CA TYR A 392 -9.79 -21.20 -30.24
C TYR A 392 -9.53 -20.05 -31.22
N ALA A 393 -10.28 -19.90 -32.32
CA ALA A 393 -10.13 -18.77 -33.24
C ALA A 393 -10.37 -17.41 -32.56
N ALA A 394 -11.14 -17.36 -31.47
CA ALA A 394 -11.35 -16.15 -30.67
C ALA A 394 -10.03 -15.59 -30.07
N LEU A 395 -9.01 -16.45 -29.90
CA LEU A 395 -7.69 -16.08 -29.40
C LEU A 395 -6.81 -15.34 -30.43
N ARG A 396 -7.24 -15.21 -31.69
CA ARG A 396 -6.49 -14.42 -32.68
C ARG A 396 -6.27 -13.00 -32.18
N GLY A 397 -5.04 -12.51 -32.33
CA GLY A 397 -4.60 -11.21 -31.84
C GLY A 397 -4.27 -11.14 -30.35
N ALA A 398 -4.50 -12.20 -29.56
CA ALA A 398 -4.10 -12.21 -28.15
C ALA A 398 -2.57 -12.14 -28.01
N GLN A 399 -2.09 -11.20 -27.20
CA GLN A 399 -0.66 -10.98 -26.97
C GLN A 399 -0.09 -11.89 -25.87
N LEU A 400 -0.96 -12.42 -25.02
CA LEU A 400 -0.67 -13.37 -23.94
C LEU A 400 -1.84 -14.35 -23.82
N VAL A 401 -1.55 -15.63 -23.61
CA VAL A 401 -2.52 -16.61 -23.12
C VAL A 401 -2.04 -17.19 -21.80
N VAL A 402 -2.91 -17.21 -20.79
CA VAL A 402 -2.65 -17.86 -19.50
C VAL A 402 -3.47 -19.15 -19.40
N GLU A 403 -2.79 -20.27 -19.38
CA GLU A 403 -3.39 -21.60 -19.21
C GLU A 403 -3.62 -21.89 -17.73
N ALA A 404 -4.89 -22.12 -17.34
CA ALA A 404 -5.33 -22.42 -15.98
C ALA A 404 -6.31 -23.61 -15.96
N VAL A 405 -6.04 -24.62 -16.79
CA VAL A 405 -6.75 -25.91 -16.80
C VAL A 405 -6.20 -26.85 -15.72
N PHE A 406 -6.83 -28.02 -15.59
CA PHE A 406 -6.52 -29.03 -14.58
C PHE A 406 -5.02 -29.40 -14.56
N GLU A 407 -4.52 -29.77 -13.39
CA GLU A 407 -3.09 -30.07 -13.13
C GLU A 407 -2.69 -31.46 -13.67
N ASP A 408 -2.94 -31.70 -14.96
CA ASP A 408 -2.60 -32.92 -15.68
C ASP A 408 -1.77 -32.61 -16.94
N ARG A 409 -0.72 -33.40 -17.17
CA ARG A 409 0.21 -33.17 -18.29
C ARG A 409 -0.42 -33.40 -19.65
N ASN A 410 -1.32 -34.37 -19.79
CA ASN A 410 -1.95 -34.70 -21.05
C ASN A 410 -3.01 -33.66 -21.44
N ILE A 411 -3.75 -33.16 -20.45
CA ILE A 411 -4.70 -32.06 -20.68
C ILE A 411 -3.93 -30.80 -21.08
N LYS A 412 -2.90 -30.42 -20.32
CA LYS A 412 -2.10 -29.23 -20.62
C LYS A 412 -1.39 -29.32 -21.98
N SER A 413 -0.84 -30.49 -22.35
CA SER A 413 -0.16 -30.64 -23.64
C SER A 413 -1.11 -30.42 -24.83
N LYS A 414 -2.33 -30.95 -24.77
CA LYS A 414 -3.38 -30.74 -25.79
C LYS A 414 -3.75 -29.26 -25.90
N VAL A 415 -4.01 -28.61 -24.77
CA VAL A 415 -4.39 -27.18 -24.73
C VAL A 415 -3.24 -26.31 -25.25
N ILE A 416 -2.01 -26.54 -24.78
CA ILE A 416 -0.82 -25.80 -25.23
C ILE A 416 -0.64 -25.94 -26.74
N GLY A 417 -0.71 -27.17 -27.27
CA GLY A 417 -0.54 -27.42 -28.70
C GLY A 417 -1.61 -26.74 -29.56
N ALA A 418 -2.87 -26.74 -29.12
CA ALA A 418 -3.98 -26.09 -29.81
C ALA A 418 -3.82 -24.56 -29.83
N VAL A 419 -3.52 -23.94 -28.69
CA VAL A 419 -3.27 -22.49 -28.58
C VAL A 419 -2.08 -22.07 -29.44
N ASP A 420 -1.02 -22.88 -29.45
CA ASP A 420 0.22 -22.60 -30.18
C ASP A 420 0.01 -22.46 -31.70
N GLN A 421 -1.01 -23.11 -32.29
CA GLN A 421 -1.33 -22.97 -33.71
C GLN A 421 -2.06 -21.65 -34.04
N ILE A 422 -2.70 -21.01 -33.07
CA ILE A 422 -3.53 -19.81 -33.31
C ILE A 422 -2.76 -18.52 -33.05
N LEU A 423 -1.90 -18.53 -32.04
CA LEU A 423 -1.25 -17.32 -31.57
C LEU A 423 -0.21 -16.78 -32.56
N GLY A 424 -0.12 -15.45 -32.67
CA GLY A 424 0.91 -14.78 -33.49
C GLY A 424 2.34 -15.07 -33.01
N PRO A 425 3.37 -14.89 -33.83
CA PRO A 425 4.74 -15.33 -33.55
C PRO A 425 5.32 -14.74 -32.26
N ASN A 426 4.90 -13.53 -31.91
CA ASN A 426 5.35 -12.81 -30.72
C ASN A 426 4.41 -12.97 -29.53
N ALA A 427 3.37 -13.81 -29.54
CA ALA A 427 2.51 -13.96 -28.36
C ALA A 427 3.19 -14.81 -27.27
N VAL A 428 2.99 -14.43 -26.01
CA VAL A 428 3.45 -15.20 -24.84
C VAL A 428 2.43 -16.27 -24.52
N LEU A 429 2.90 -17.48 -24.20
CA LEU A 429 2.09 -18.55 -23.64
C LEU A 429 2.55 -18.82 -22.22
N ALA A 430 1.66 -18.63 -21.26
CA ALA A 430 1.94 -18.85 -19.86
C ALA A 430 1.13 -20.01 -19.28
N SER A 431 1.68 -20.72 -18.30
CA SER A 431 0.93 -21.72 -17.51
C SER A 431 0.84 -21.29 -16.04
N ASN A 432 -0.35 -21.46 -15.47
CA ASN A 432 -0.68 -21.27 -14.05
C ASN A 432 -0.51 -22.58 -13.25
N THR A 433 0.26 -23.54 -13.75
CA THR A 433 0.59 -24.76 -13.00
C THR A 433 1.22 -24.43 -11.65
N SER A 434 0.97 -25.26 -10.63
CA SER A 434 1.53 -25.09 -9.28
C SER A 434 2.71 -26.02 -9.02
N THR A 435 2.85 -27.11 -9.78
CA THR A 435 3.87 -28.14 -9.51
C THR A 435 4.64 -28.63 -10.74
N LEU A 436 4.05 -28.60 -11.94
CA LEU A 436 4.66 -29.18 -13.13
C LEU A 436 5.77 -28.27 -13.67
N PRO A 437 7.01 -28.77 -13.86
CA PRO A 437 8.10 -27.96 -14.38
C PRO A 437 7.77 -27.29 -15.73
N ILE A 438 8.00 -25.98 -15.81
CA ILE A 438 7.72 -25.14 -16.98
C ILE A 438 8.51 -25.61 -18.20
N SER A 439 9.76 -26.04 -18.03
CA SER A 439 10.59 -26.55 -19.12
C SER A 439 10.01 -27.81 -19.74
N GLY A 440 9.30 -28.62 -18.95
CA GLY A 440 8.61 -29.82 -19.42
C GLY A 440 7.30 -29.52 -20.13
N LEU A 441 6.58 -28.45 -19.75
CA LEU A 441 5.38 -28.01 -20.47
C LEU A 441 5.73 -27.27 -21.77
N ALA A 442 6.85 -26.53 -21.76
CA ALA A 442 7.32 -25.78 -22.91
C ALA A 442 7.71 -26.68 -24.11
N SER A 443 7.98 -27.97 -23.90
CA SER A 443 8.28 -28.91 -25.00
C SER A 443 7.07 -29.20 -25.88
N TYR A 444 5.85 -28.96 -25.40
CA TYR A 444 4.62 -29.10 -26.17
C TYR A 444 4.32 -27.88 -27.06
N SER A 445 5.17 -26.86 -27.00
CA SER A 445 5.01 -25.61 -27.73
C SER A 445 6.19 -25.37 -28.68
N LYS A 446 5.88 -24.97 -29.92
CA LYS A 446 6.89 -24.55 -30.92
C LYS A 446 7.54 -23.22 -30.54
N ARG A 447 6.94 -22.45 -29.62
CA ARG A 447 7.44 -21.16 -29.12
C ARG A 447 8.06 -21.25 -27.72
N ALA A 448 8.87 -22.27 -27.42
CA ALA A 448 9.48 -22.44 -26.10
C ALA A 448 10.21 -21.19 -25.54
N LYS A 449 10.73 -20.30 -26.41
CA LYS A 449 11.30 -18.99 -26.02
C LYS A 449 10.27 -18.02 -25.42
N ASN A 450 9.02 -18.14 -25.85
CA ASN A 450 7.84 -17.35 -25.45
C ASN A 450 6.96 -18.07 -24.42
N PHE A 451 7.45 -19.19 -23.85
CA PHE A 451 6.74 -19.95 -22.83
C PHE A 451 7.25 -19.61 -21.43
N ILE A 452 6.35 -19.39 -20.46
CA ILE A 452 6.71 -19.02 -19.08
C ILE A 452 5.69 -19.53 -18.04
N GLY A 453 6.05 -19.61 -16.77
CA GLY A 453 5.07 -19.80 -15.69
C GLY A 453 4.54 -18.46 -15.19
N LEU A 454 3.22 -18.36 -15.02
CA LEU A 454 2.53 -17.28 -14.31
C LEU A 454 1.64 -17.92 -13.25
N HIS A 455 2.20 -18.18 -12.07
CA HIS A 455 1.52 -18.86 -10.99
C HIS A 455 0.81 -17.82 -10.09
N PHE A 456 -0.51 -17.79 -10.22
CA PHE A 456 -1.43 -17.03 -9.38
C PHE A 456 -1.90 -17.87 -8.19
N PHE A 457 -2.37 -17.19 -7.14
CA PHE A 457 -2.85 -17.83 -5.91
C PHE A 457 -4.33 -17.54 -5.70
N SER A 458 -5.07 -18.53 -5.20
CA SER A 458 -6.50 -18.37 -4.91
C SER A 458 -6.73 -17.72 -3.54
N PRO A 459 -7.72 -16.82 -3.39
CA PRO A 459 -8.52 -16.19 -4.44
C PRO A 459 -7.72 -15.12 -5.22
N VAL A 460 -7.72 -15.20 -6.55
CA VAL A 460 -6.85 -14.39 -7.42
C VAL A 460 -7.10 -12.88 -7.30
N ASP A 461 -8.33 -12.46 -7.01
CA ASP A 461 -8.70 -11.05 -6.84
C ASP A 461 -8.15 -10.42 -5.55
N ARG A 462 -7.74 -11.25 -4.57
CA ARG A 462 -7.24 -10.80 -3.27
C ARG A 462 -5.75 -11.06 -3.08
N MET A 463 -5.24 -12.18 -3.60
CA MET A 463 -3.84 -12.55 -3.42
C MET A 463 -2.93 -11.60 -4.21
N PRO A 464 -2.00 -10.88 -3.56
CA PRO A 464 -1.19 -9.86 -4.21
C PRO A 464 -0.02 -10.42 -5.03
N LEU A 465 0.43 -11.64 -4.73
CA LEU A 465 1.62 -12.24 -5.32
C LEU A 465 1.31 -12.91 -6.68
N VAL A 466 2.25 -12.81 -7.62
CA VAL A 466 2.35 -13.72 -8.78
C VAL A 466 3.78 -14.26 -8.83
N GLU A 467 3.92 -15.58 -8.83
CA GLU A 467 5.21 -16.25 -9.01
C GLU A 467 5.46 -16.45 -10.50
N ILE A 468 6.49 -15.78 -11.03
CA ILE A 468 6.90 -15.87 -12.43
C ILE A 468 8.04 -16.89 -12.53
N ILE A 469 7.78 -17.99 -13.25
CA ILE A 469 8.72 -19.11 -13.33
C ILE A 469 9.43 -19.12 -14.68
N ARG A 470 10.74 -18.93 -14.65
CA ARG A 470 11.60 -18.95 -15.83
C ARG A 470 12.00 -20.38 -16.18
N GLY A 471 11.43 -20.92 -17.26
CA GLY A 471 11.85 -22.17 -17.86
C GLY A 471 13.23 -22.07 -18.50
N LYS A 472 13.89 -23.21 -18.74
CA LYS A 472 15.25 -23.26 -19.32
C LYS A 472 15.39 -22.55 -20.66
N LYS A 473 14.33 -22.54 -21.48
CA LYS A 473 14.30 -21.89 -22.80
C LYS A 473 13.63 -20.52 -22.79
N THR A 474 13.04 -20.08 -21.68
CA THR A 474 12.33 -18.80 -21.58
C THR A 474 13.30 -17.64 -21.81
N SER A 475 12.99 -16.80 -22.79
CA SER A 475 13.81 -15.63 -23.13
C SER A 475 13.65 -14.48 -22.14
N ASP A 476 14.63 -13.58 -22.10
CA ASP A 476 14.55 -12.34 -21.31
C ASP A 476 13.40 -11.43 -21.78
N ALA A 477 13.11 -11.42 -23.09
CA ALA A 477 11.96 -10.70 -23.64
C ALA A 477 10.63 -11.22 -23.07
N THR A 478 10.49 -12.53 -22.91
CA THR A 478 9.31 -13.15 -22.31
C THR A 478 9.19 -12.85 -20.82
N LEU A 479 10.32 -12.89 -20.10
CA LEU A 479 10.36 -12.53 -18.67
C LEU A 479 9.96 -11.07 -18.46
N ALA A 480 10.50 -10.14 -19.25
CA ALA A 480 10.16 -8.72 -19.17
C ALA A 480 8.66 -8.49 -19.41
N ARG A 481 8.09 -9.16 -20.41
CA ARG A 481 6.64 -9.08 -20.74
C ARG A 481 5.74 -9.64 -19.66
N ALA A 482 6.15 -10.73 -19.02
CA ALA A 482 5.44 -11.28 -17.87
C ALA A 482 5.45 -10.30 -16.68
N LEU A 483 6.60 -9.67 -16.40
CA LEU A 483 6.73 -8.64 -15.37
C LEU A 483 5.85 -7.41 -15.66
N ASP A 484 5.83 -6.93 -16.90
CA ASP A 484 4.96 -5.82 -17.34
C ASP A 484 3.48 -6.17 -17.15
N PHE A 485 3.08 -7.39 -17.50
CA PHE A 485 1.72 -7.87 -17.29
C PHE A 485 1.34 -7.85 -15.81
N VAL A 486 2.15 -8.46 -14.94
CA VAL A 486 1.89 -8.53 -13.50
C VAL A 486 1.83 -7.12 -12.87
N GLN A 487 2.71 -6.21 -13.30
CA GLN A 487 2.68 -4.81 -12.86
C GLN A 487 1.38 -4.11 -13.27
N ARG A 488 0.90 -4.33 -14.50
CA ARG A 488 -0.38 -3.77 -14.98
C ARG A 488 -1.57 -4.28 -14.16
N LEU A 489 -1.50 -5.52 -13.65
CA LEU A 489 -2.50 -6.06 -12.72
C LEU A 489 -2.39 -5.50 -11.29
N ARG A 490 -1.41 -4.63 -11.00
CA ARG A 490 -1.07 -4.12 -9.66
C ARG A 490 -0.80 -5.24 -8.65
N LYS A 491 -0.11 -6.28 -9.10
CA LYS A 491 0.34 -7.41 -8.29
C LYS A 491 1.85 -7.35 -8.08
N THR A 492 2.35 -8.00 -7.03
CA THR A 492 3.77 -8.09 -6.71
C THR A 492 4.37 -9.32 -7.42
N PRO A 493 5.30 -9.15 -8.37
CA PRO A 493 5.97 -10.29 -9.00
C PRO A 493 7.17 -10.78 -8.19
N ILE A 494 7.39 -12.09 -8.16
CA ILE A 494 8.68 -12.70 -7.83
C ILE A 494 9.16 -13.54 -9.01
N VAL A 495 10.47 -13.57 -9.26
CA VAL A 495 11.06 -14.37 -10.35
C VAL A 495 11.82 -15.54 -9.77
N VAL A 496 11.43 -16.75 -10.18
CA VAL A 496 12.03 -18.01 -9.75
C VAL A 496 12.49 -18.82 -10.97
N ASN A 497 13.52 -19.64 -10.78
CA ASN A 497 13.94 -20.59 -11.79
C ASN A 497 13.09 -21.85 -11.73
N ASP A 498 12.92 -22.49 -12.89
CA ASP A 498 12.13 -23.70 -13.01
C ASP A 498 12.71 -24.88 -12.21
N SER A 499 11.87 -25.40 -11.32
CA SER A 499 12.09 -26.59 -10.51
C SER A 499 10.72 -27.14 -10.14
N ARG A 500 10.61 -28.46 -9.89
CA ARG A 500 9.34 -29.05 -9.45
C ARG A 500 8.88 -28.40 -8.14
N GLY A 501 7.61 -27.97 -8.11
CA GLY A 501 7.03 -27.25 -6.98
C GLY A 501 7.51 -25.80 -6.80
N PHE A 502 8.37 -25.30 -7.69
CA PHE A 502 8.87 -23.92 -7.73
C PHE A 502 9.43 -23.48 -6.36
N PHE A 503 9.14 -22.24 -5.95
CA PHE A 503 9.41 -21.79 -4.59
C PHE A 503 8.18 -21.99 -3.69
N THR A 504 7.03 -21.46 -4.12
CA THR A 504 5.86 -21.35 -3.23
C THR A 504 5.27 -22.70 -2.84
N SER A 505 4.93 -23.56 -3.81
CA SER A 505 4.34 -24.88 -3.54
C SER A 505 5.30 -25.80 -2.77
N ARG A 506 6.60 -25.72 -3.06
CA ARG A 506 7.63 -26.48 -2.34
C ARG A 506 7.70 -26.06 -0.87
N PHE A 507 7.77 -24.76 -0.60
CA PHE A 507 7.83 -24.24 0.77
C PHE A 507 6.55 -24.54 1.55
N PHE A 508 5.39 -24.27 0.94
CA PHE A 508 4.09 -24.53 1.56
C PHE A 508 3.87 -26.03 1.84
N GLY A 509 4.30 -26.90 0.93
CA GLY A 509 4.23 -28.35 1.14
C GLY A 509 5.04 -28.81 2.35
N SER A 510 6.26 -28.29 2.54
CA SER A 510 7.05 -28.58 3.74
C SER A 510 6.33 -28.15 5.03
N TYR A 511 5.77 -26.94 5.05
CA TYR A 511 5.01 -26.43 6.20
C TYR A 511 3.81 -27.33 6.58
N VAL A 512 3.01 -27.73 5.59
CA VAL A 512 1.86 -28.63 5.82
C VAL A 512 2.32 -30.03 6.25
N ASN A 513 3.42 -30.53 5.68
CA ASN A 513 3.94 -31.85 6.02
C ASN A 513 4.42 -31.95 7.48
N GLU A 514 4.97 -30.88 8.05
CA GLU A 514 5.28 -30.85 9.49
C GLU A 514 4.02 -30.98 10.35
N GLY A 515 2.93 -30.31 9.96
CA GLY A 515 1.61 -30.49 10.59
C GLY A 515 1.14 -31.95 10.54
N ILE A 516 1.23 -32.58 9.38
CA ILE A 516 0.85 -34.00 9.19
C ILE A 516 1.75 -34.94 10.00
N ALA A 517 3.05 -34.67 10.04
CA ALA A 517 4.01 -35.44 10.83
C ALA A 517 3.68 -35.39 12.32
N MET A 518 3.43 -34.20 12.86
CA MET A 518 3.01 -34.01 14.25
C MET A 518 1.72 -34.76 14.60
N VAL A 519 0.74 -34.81 13.68
CA VAL A 519 -0.46 -35.66 13.86
C VAL A 519 -0.09 -37.14 13.93
N GLY A 520 0.80 -37.61 13.04
CA GLY A 520 1.30 -38.99 13.05
C GLY A 520 2.08 -39.35 14.31
N GLU A 521 2.75 -38.39 14.93
CA GLU A 521 3.48 -38.52 16.21
C GLU A 521 2.56 -38.48 17.44
N GLY A 522 1.27 -38.20 17.26
CA GLY A 522 0.27 -38.17 18.33
C GLY A 522 0.07 -36.80 18.99
N VAL A 523 0.58 -35.71 18.39
CA VAL A 523 0.29 -34.35 18.84
C VAL A 523 -1.17 -34.01 18.55
N ALA A 524 -1.88 -33.47 19.55
CA ALA A 524 -3.28 -33.10 19.39
C ALA A 524 -3.46 -32.08 18.26
N PRO A 525 -4.35 -32.30 17.27
CA PRO A 525 -4.52 -31.40 16.14
C PRO A 525 -4.81 -29.94 16.53
N ALA A 526 -5.57 -29.71 17.60
CA ALA A 526 -5.84 -28.36 18.10
C ALA A 526 -4.57 -27.60 18.51
N LEU A 527 -3.56 -28.28 19.07
CA LEU A 527 -2.29 -27.65 19.45
C LEU A 527 -1.48 -27.27 18.22
N ILE A 528 -1.49 -28.10 17.18
CA ILE A 528 -0.83 -27.83 15.89
C ILE A 528 -1.45 -26.58 15.26
N GLU A 529 -2.79 -26.56 15.14
CA GLU A 529 -3.51 -25.43 14.53
C GLU A 529 -3.33 -24.13 15.33
N ASN A 530 -3.31 -24.19 16.66
CA ASN A 530 -3.08 -23.01 17.48
C ASN A 530 -1.64 -22.50 17.35
N THR A 531 -0.64 -23.40 17.36
CA THR A 531 0.77 -23.03 17.16
C THR A 531 1.00 -22.43 15.78
N ALA A 532 0.33 -22.96 14.75
CA ALA A 532 0.39 -22.45 13.38
C ALA A 532 -0.22 -21.05 13.20
N ARG A 533 -1.17 -20.66 14.07
CA ARG A 533 -1.82 -19.34 14.05
C ARG A 533 -1.04 -18.26 14.78
N MET A 534 -0.22 -18.65 15.76
CA MET A 534 0.72 -17.75 16.44
C MET A 534 1.85 -17.41 15.48
#